data_AF-A0A8K0CDH1-F1
#
_entry.id   AF-A0A8K0CDH1-F1
#
_cell.length_a   1.000
_cell.length_b   1.000
_cell.length_c   1.000
_cell.angle_alpha   90.00
_cell.angle_beta   90.00
_cell.angle_gamma   90.00
#
_symmetry.space_group_name_H-M   'P 1'
#
loop_
_entity.id
_entity.type
_entity.pdbx_description
1 polymer ?
#
loop_
_entity_poly.entity_id
_entity_poly.type
_entity_poly.pdbx_seq_one_letter_code
_entity_poly.pdbx_strand_id
1 'polypeptide(L)'
;MHSWIGLVTMGLFAIQFVVGFFSFLVLLCCEGATAAFRAALVPIHASFGLTTFMLAVAACLTGLTERVFDVLGWSEYSKWPHEGIVVNTLAMVLVALGILVSYAVRSPVLRVDTKVYVTERL
;
A
#
# COMPACT_ATOMS: atom_id res chain seq x y z
N MET A 1 8.37 -17.25 -4.87
CA MET A 1 7.73 -16.44 -3.81
C MET A 1 7.13 -15.15 -4.35
N HIS A 2 7.89 -14.37 -5.13
CA HIS A 2 7.43 -13.12 -5.75
C HIS A 2 6.03 -13.23 -6.37
N SER A 3 5.82 -14.21 -7.26
CA SER A 3 4.55 -14.40 -7.96
C SER A 3 3.35 -14.61 -7.05
N TRP A 4 3.48 -15.40 -5.98
CA TRP A 4 2.41 -15.63 -5.00
C TRP A 4 2.09 -14.37 -4.19
N ILE A 5 3.13 -13.64 -3.75
CA ILE A 5 2.95 -12.35 -3.06
C ILE A 5 2.26 -11.36 -4.00
N GLY A 6 2.69 -11.28 -5.26
CA GLY A 6 2.09 -10.42 -6.28
C GLY A 6 0.61 -10.75 -6.53
N LEU A 7 0.26 -12.03 -6.71
CA LEU A 7 -1.11 -12.45 -6.93
C LEU A 7 -2.02 -12.13 -5.74
N VAL A 8 -1.56 -12.40 -4.52
CA VAL A 8 -2.29 -12.02 -3.30
C VAL A 8 -2.46 -10.49 -3.24
N THR A 9 -1.39 -9.73 -3.48
CA THR A 9 -1.44 -8.26 -3.47
C THR A 9 -2.47 -7.71 -4.46
N MET A 10 -2.49 -8.23 -5.69
CA MET A 10 -3.47 -7.82 -6.71
C MET A 10 -4.91 -8.14 -6.30
N GLY A 11 -5.14 -9.33 -5.75
CA GLY A 11 -6.45 -9.73 -5.24
C GLY A 11 -6.94 -8.84 -4.09
N LEU A 12 -6.07 -8.58 -3.10
CA LEU A 12 -6.37 -7.70 -1.99
C LEU A 12 -6.64 -6.27 -2.47
N PHE A 13 -5.83 -5.76 -3.41
CA PHE A 13 -6.05 -4.44 -4.01
C PHE A 13 -7.42 -4.34 -4.71
N ALA A 14 -7.79 -5.35 -5.50
CA ALA A 14 -9.08 -5.36 -6.19
C ALA A 14 -10.26 -5.38 -5.21
N ILE A 15 -10.22 -6.24 -4.19
CA ILE A 15 -11.22 -6.28 -3.12
C ILE A 15 -11.30 -4.91 -2.44
N GLN A 16 -10.15 -4.33 -2.13
CA GLN A 16 -10.09 -3.07 -1.40
C GLN A 16 -10.61 -1.89 -2.21
N PHE A 17 -10.32 -1.86 -3.50
CA PHE A 17 -10.86 -0.89 -4.43
C PHE A 17 -12.38 -1.00 -4.53
N VAL A 18 -12.92 -2.21 -4.72
CA VAL A 18 -14.37 -2.44 -4.82
C VAL A 18 -15.07 -2.04 -3.51
N VAL A 19 -14.60 -2.53 -2.36
CA VAL A 19 -15.19 -2.21 -1.05
C VAL A 19 -15.11 -0.70 -0.78
N GLY A 20 -13.98 -0.06 -1.07
CA GLY A 20 -13.82 1.39 -0.90
C GLY A 20 -14.74 2.20 -1.81
N PHE A 21 -14.84 1.81 -3.09
CA PHE A 21 -15.70 2.46 -4.07
C PHE A 21 -17.18 2.43 -3.64
N PHE A 22 -17.70 1.25 -3.29
CA PHE A 22 -19.09 1.17 -2.85
C PHE A 22 -19.31 1.87 -1.51
N SER A 23 -18.42 1.66 -0.54
CA SER A 23 -18.65 2.13 0.83
C SER A 23 -18.42 3.63 1.01
N PHE A 24 -17.42 4.22 0.32
CA PHE A 24 -17.02 5.61 0.52
C PHE A 24 -17.29 6.52 -0.67
N LEU A 25 -17.82 6.01 -1.78
CA LEU A 25 -18.26 6.83 -2.91
C LEU A 25 -19.75 6.61 -3.22
N VAL A 26 -20.20 5.37 -3.43
CA VAL A 26 -21.61 5.10 -3.79
C VAL A 26 -22.57 5.34 -2.61
N LEU A 27 -22.26 4.80 -1.43
CA LEU A 27 -23.12 4.94 -0.26
C LEU A 27 -23.17 6.37 0.31
N LEU A 28 -22.34 7.30 -0.19
CA LEU A 28 -22.50 8.72 0.11
C LEU A 28 -23.82 9.27 -0.43
N CYS A 29 -24.42 8.70 -1.47
CA CYS A 29 -25.76 9.12 -1.91
C CYS A 29 -26.86 8.86 -0.85
N CYS A 30 -26.61 7.98 0.11
CA CYS A 30 -27.53 7.59 1.18
C CYS A 30 -26.93 7.93 2.55
N GLU A 31 -26.48 9.18 2.74
CA GLU A 31 -25.61 9.59 3.86
C GLU A 31 -26.12 9.12 5.23
N GLY A 32 -27.39 9.38 5.54
CA GLY A 32 -27.97 9.11 6.86
C GLY A 32 -28.14 7.63 7.19
N ALA A 33 -28.61 6.82 6.24
CA ALA A 33 -28.88 5.40 6.48
C ALA A 33 -27.61 4.55 6.61
N THR A 34 -26.49 5.01 6.04
CA THR A 34 -25.26 4.21 5.94
C THR A 34 -24.08 4.77 6.74
N ALA A 35 -24.26 5.88 7.46
CA ALA A 35 -23.19 6.54 8.22
C ALA A 35 -22.48 5.62 9.23
N ALA A 36 -23.24 4.86 10.03
CA ALA A 36 -22.68 3.94 11.02
C ALA A 36 -21.84 2.83 10.37
N PHE A 37 -22.31 2.28 9.25
CA PHE A 37 -21.59 1.26 8.49
C PHE A 37 -20.28 1.81 7.90
N ARG A 38 -20.32 2.98 7.26
CA ARG A 38 -19.10 3.63 6.73
C ARG A 38 -18.10 3.91 7.84
N ALA A 39 -18.54 4.43 8.99
CA ALA A 39 -17.69 4.72 10.13
C ALA A 39 -16.97 3.45 10.67
N ALA A 40 -17.67 2.32 10.74
CA ALA A 40 -17.08 1.05 11.13
C ALA A 40 -16.07 0.51 10.10
N LEU A 41 -16.27 0.80 8.80
CA LEU A 41 -15.37 0.37 7.73
C LEU A 41 -14.09 1.20 7.62
N VAL A 42 -14.08 2.47 8.04
CA VAL A 42 -12.88 3.34 7.94
C VAL A 42 -11.61 2.69 8.52
N PRO A 43 -11.58 2.23 9.79
CA PRO A 43 -10.36 1.64 10.37
C PRO A 43 -9.95 0.33 9.69
N ILE A 44 -10.93 -0.46 9.23
CA ILE A 44 -10.68 -1.70 8.49
C ILE A 44 -10.06 -1.36 7.13
N HIS A 45 -10.66 -0.43 6.41
CA HIS A 45 -10.22 -0.04 5.08
C HIS A 45 -8.82 0.56 5.10
N ALA A 46 -8.55 1.45 6.04
CA ALA A 46 -7.24 2.08 6.22
C ALA A 46 -6.15 1.05 6.57
N SER A 47 -6.44 0.13 7.50
CA SER A 47 -5.47 -0.90 7.91
C SER A 47 -5.18 -1.87 6.76
N PHE A 48 -6.21 -2.33 6.05
CA PHE A 48 -6.06 -3.26 4.94
C PHE A 48 -5.38 -2.63 3.72
N GLY A 49 -5.65 -1.35 3.45
CA GLY A 49 -4.94 -0.57 2.43
C GLY A 49 -3.43 -0.50 2.74
N LEU A 50 -3.06 -0.25 3.99
CA LEU A 50 -1.66 -0.23 4.38
C LEU A 50 -1.00 -1.62 4.29
N THR A 51 -1.69 -2.67 4.71
CA THR A 51 -1.20 -4.06 4.55
C THR A 51 -0.95 -4.40 3.08
N THR A 52 -1.88 -4.03 2.20
CA THR A 52 -1.76 -4.25 0.75
C THR A 52 -0.59 -3.47 0.15
N PHE A 53 -0.38 -2.23 0.60
CA PHE A 53 0.78 -1.43 0.20
C PHE A 53 2.12 -2.08 0.62
N MET A 54 2.21 -2.60 1.85
CA MET A 54 3.42 -3.29 2.31
C MET A 54 3.66 -4.60 1.56
N LEU A 55 2.61 -5.33 1.18
CA LEU A 55 2.72 -6.51 0.31
C LEU A 55 3.20 -6.14 -1.10
N ALA A 56 2.77 -5.00 -1.65
CA ALA A 56 3.27 -4.49 -2.93
C ALA A 56 4.77 -4.17 -2.86
N VAL A 57 5.22 -3.52 -1.77
CA VAL A 57 6.66 -3.29 -1.53
C VAL A 57 7.41 -4.64 -1.46
N ALA A 58 6.91 -5.61 -0.71
CA ALA A 58 7.52 -6.94 -0.61
C ALA A 58 7.56 -7.67 -1.97
N ALA A 59 6.52 -7.55 -2.79
CA ALA A 59 6.49 -8.07 -4.15
C ALA A 59 7.60 -7.41 -5.00
N CYS A 60 7.74 -6.09 -4.96
CA CYS A 60 8.80 -5.39 -5.69
C CYS A 60 10.20 -5.84 -5.23
N LEU A 61 10.45 -5.95 -3.93
CA LEU A 61 11.75 -6.39 -3.39
C LEU A 61 12.10 -7.80 -3.87
N THR A 62 11.16 -8.74 -3.71
CA THR A 62 11.36 -10.13 -4.16
C THR A 62 11.52 -10.24 -5.68
N GLY A 63 10.81 -9.42 -6.46
CA GLY A 63 10.93 -9.40 -7.93
C GLY A 63 12.25 -8.78 -8.42
N LEU A 64 12.74 -7.72 -7.76
CA LEU A 64 14.07 -7.16 -8.04
C LEU A 64 15.17 -8.18 -7.72
N THR A 65 15.04 -8.89 -6.60
CA THR A 65 15.97 -9.96 -6.22
C THR A 65 15.95 -11.13 -7.21
N GLU A 66 14.77 -11.60 -7.63
CA GLU A 66 14.64 -12.63 -8.65
C GLU A 66 15.30 -12.17 -9.96
N ARG A 67 14.99 -10.94 -10.40
CA ARG A 67 15.50 -10.40 -11.66
C ARG A 67 17.01 -10.23 -11.68
N VAL A 68 17.62 -9.75 -10.59
CA VAL A 68 19.07 -9.55 -10.55
C VAL A 68 19.81 -10.89 -10.55
N PHE A 69 19.29 -11.91 -9.87
CA PHE A 69 19.88 -13.25 -9.91
C PHE A 69 19.69 -13.93 -11.25
N ASP A 70 18.56 -13.73 -11.93
CA ASP A 70 18.34 -14.26 -13.27
C ASP A 70 19.29 -13.66 -14.31
N VAL A 71 19.60 -12.36 -14.19
CA VAL A 71 20.43 -11.63 -15.18
C VAL A 71 21.92 -11.80 -14.92
N LEU A 72 22.37 -11.65 -13.67
CA LEU A 72 23.79 -11.65 -13.32
C LEU A 72 24.27 -13.01 -12.80
N GLY A 73 23.38 -13.81 -12.22
CA GLY A 73 23.76 -14.99 -11.45
C GLY A 73 24.47 -14.63 -10.13
N TRP A 74 24.62 -15.62 -9.25
CA TRP A 74 25.25 -15.41 -7.94
C TRP A 74 26.71 -14.96 -8.04
N SER A 75 27.48 -15.56 -8.96
CA SER A 75 28.92 -15.30 -9.08
C SER A 75 29.23 -13.86 -9.43
N GLU A 76 28.54 -13.28 -10.41
CA GLU A 76 28.78 -11.89 -10.79
C GLU A 76 28.15 -10.93 -9.80
N TYR A 77 26.92 -11.21 -9.33
CA TYR A 77 26.28 -10.37 -8.31
C TYR A 77 27.14 -10.22 -7.05
N SER A 78 27.81 -11.28 -6.62
CA SER A 78 28.70 -11.27 -5.43
C SER A 78 29.91 -10.33 -5.55
N LYS A 79 30.27 -9.91 -6.77
CA LYS A 79 31.37 -8.98 -7.04
C LYS A 79 30.95 -7.51 -7.02
N TRP A 80 29.70 -7.21 -6.66
CA TRP A 80 29.16 -5.86 -6.60
C TRP A 80 29.26 -5.06 -7.92
N PRO A 81 28.78 -5.61 -9.06
CA PRO A 81 28.75 -4.87 -10.31
C PRO A 81 27.81 -3.67 -10.20
N HIS A 82 28.03 -2.65 -11.04
CA HIS A 82 27.27 -1.39 -10.98
C HIS A 82 25.75 -1.62 -11.08
N GLU A 83 25.32 -2.57 -11.91
CA GLU A 83 23.93 -2.97 -12.06
C GLU A 83 23.33 -3.49 -10.75
N GLY A 84 24.09 -4.32 -10.02
CA GLY A 84 23.68 -4.85 -8.72
C GLY A 84 23.55 -3.75 -7.66
N ILE A 85 24.48 -2.79 -7.65
CA ILE A 85 24.43 -1.62 -6.75
C ILE A 85 23.18 -0.77 -7.03
N VAL A 86 22.86 -0.51 -8.30
CA VAL A 86 21.67 0.25 -8.69
C VAL A 86 20.39 -0.45 -8.27
N VAL A 87 20.28 -1.77 -8.50
CA VAL A 87 19.09 -2.56 -8.09
C VAL A 87 18.92 -2.55 -6.57
N ASN A 88 20.00 -2.72 -5.81
CA ASN A 88 19.94 -2.67 -4.35
C ASN A 88 19.57 -1.28 -3.84
N THR A 89 20.07 -0.22 -4.48
CA THR A 89 19.70 1.15 -4.14
C THR A 89 18.22 1.39 -4.36
N LEU A 90 17.67 0.95 -5.50
CA LEU A 90 16.23 1.02 -5.77
C LEU A 90 15.40 0.24 -4.73
N ALA A 91 15.84 -0.96 -4.37
CA ALA A 91 15.21 -1.76 -3.33
C ALA A 91 15.19 -1.02 -1.97
N MET A 92 16.30 -0.39 -1.58
CA MET A 92 16.36 0.41 -0.35
C MET A 92 15.48 1.65 -0.39
N VAL A 93 15.34 2.31 -1.54
CA VAL A 93 14.38 3.42 -1.73
C VAL A 93 12.94 2.93 -1.50
N LEU A 94 12.57 1.75 -2.00
CA LEU A 94 11.25 1.16 -1.77
C LEU A 94 11.02 0.81 -0.29
N VAL A 95 12.04 0.31 0.42
CA VAL A 95 11.96 0.07 1.88
C VAL A 95 11.74 1.39 2.62
N ALA A 96 12.52 2.42 2.31
CA ALA A 96 12.37 3.73 2.93
C ALA A 96 10.98 4.33 2.67
N LEU A 97 10.47 4.21 1.44
CA LEU A 97 9.11 4.62 1.08
C LEU A 97 8.06 3.85 1.90
N GLY A 98 8.22 2.53 2.03
CA GLY A 98 7.35 1.68 2.85
C GLY A 98 7.25 2.17 4.31
N ILE A 99 8.40 2.51 4.91
CA ILE A 99 8.48 3.04 6.28
C ILE A 99 7.84 4.42 6.37
N LEU A 100 8.23 5.35 5.49
CA LEU A 100 7.77 6.74 5.52
C LEU A 100 6.26 6.85 5.32
N VAL A 101 5.69 6.14 4.35
CA VAL A 101 4.24 6.14 4.10
C VAL A 101 3.48 5.50 5.27
N SER A 102 3.98 4.39 5.81
CA SER A 102 3.37 3.73 6.98
C SER A 102 3.34 4.64 8.20
N TYR A 103 4.44 5.35 8.46
CA TYR A 103 4.51 6.35 9.52
C TYR A 103 3.56 7.52 9.25
N ALA A 104 3.60 8.09 8.04
CA ALA A 104 2.80 9.26 7.69
C ALA A 104 1.30 9.02 7.85
N VAL A 105 0.78 7.90 7.34
CA VAL A 105 -0.64 7.56 7.40
C VAL A 105 -1.12 7.28 8.83
N ARG A 106 -0.24 6.83 9.73
CA ARG A 106 -0.56 6.55 11.13
C ARG A 106 -0.25 7.71 12.07
N SER A 107 0.54 8.68 11.64
CA SER A 107 0.97 9.80 12.49
C SER A 107 -0.21 10.73 12.79
N PRO A 108 -0.58 10.92 14.07
CA PRO A 108 -1.64 11.86 14.43
C PRO A 108 -1.27 13.31 14.10
N VAL A 109 0.03 13.63 14.04
CA VAL A 109 0.55 14.97 13.72
C VAL A 109 0.31 15.32 12.25
N LEU A 110 0.31 14.32 11.36
CA LEU A 110 0.14 14.51 9.91
C LEU A 110 -1.30 14.27 9.45
N ARG A 111 -2.21 13.92 10.35
CA ARG A 111 -3.63 13.79 10.02
C ARG A 111 -4.19 15.17 9.73
N VAL A 112 -4.70 15.35 8.51
CA VAL A 112 -5.49 16.53 8.18
C VAL A 112 -6.78 16.45 8.98
N ASP A 113 -6.99 17.45 9.84
CA ASP A 113 -8.20 17.61 10.61
C ASP A 113 -9.31 18.07 9.66
N THR A 114 -9.94 17.14 8.93
CA THR A 114 -11.13 17.43 8.14
C THR A 114 -12.31 17.59 9.09
N LYS A 115 -12.34 18.71 9.82
CA LYS A 115 -13.58 19.24 10.38
C LYS A 115 -14.47 19.68 9.23
N VAL A 116 -15.12 18.72 8.56
CA VAL A 116 -16.33 19.05 7.83
C VAL A 116 -17.37 19.29 8.90
N TYR A 117 -17.66 20.55 9.17
CA TYR A 117 -18.75 20.97 10.04
C TYR A 117 -20.05 20.42 9.44
N VAL A 118 -20.49 19.23 9.90
CA VAL A 118 -21.82 18.67 9.60
C VAL A 118 -22.93 19.65 10.04
N THR A 119 -22.61 20.57 10.95
CA THR A 119 -23.49 21.64 11.43
C THR A 119 -23.63 22.84 10.49
N GLU A 120 -22.91 22.94 9.37
CA GLU A 120 -23.09 24.03 8.38
C GLU A 120 -23.97 23.65 7.19
N ARG A 121 -24.53 22.43 7.17
CA ARG A 121 -25.44 21.94 6.11
C ARG A 121 -26.80 21.46 6.62
N LEU A 122 -27.18 21.86 7.83
CA LEU A 122 -28.54 21.80 8.37
C LEU A 122 -28.97 23.21 8.76
#